data_AF-A0A447MY37-F1
#
_entry.id   AF-A0A447MY37-F1
#
_cell.length_a   1.000
_cell.length_b   1.000
_cell.length_c   1.000
_cell.angle_alpha   90.00
_cell.angle_beta   90.00
_cell.angle_gamma   90.00
#
_symmetry.space_group_name_H-M   'P 1'
#
loop_
_entity.id
_entity.type
_entity.pdbx_description
1 polymer ?
#
loop_
_entity_poly.entity_id
_entity_poly.type
_entity_poly.pdbx_seq_one_letter_code
_entity_poly.pdbx_strand_id
1 'polypeptide(L)'
;MDFFLARGVTPRVMDTRVTPPGLDKLPQEVERHVGGLNDEWLLAADLIVASPGIALAHPSLSAAASAGVEIVGDIELFCREAQAPIVAITGSNGKSTVTTLVGEMAKAAGVNVGVGGNIGLPALMLLDADRELYVLELSSFQLETTSSLQAGGGNGAQRH
;
A
#
# COMPACT_ATOMS: atom_id res chain seq x y z
N MET A 1 -9.68 1.58 -0.02
CA MET A 1 -11.10 1.24 -0.22
C MET A 1 -11.42 1.06 -1.70
N ASP A 2 -11.19 2.07 -2.55
CA ASP A 2 -11.50 2.02 -3.99
C ASP A 2 -10.92 0.78 -4.70
N PHE A 3 -9.71 0.38 -4.32
CA PHE A 3 -9.05 -0.84 -4.81
C PHE A 3 -9.92 -2.10 -4.70
N PHE A 4 -10.64 -2.28 -3.58
CA PHE A 4 -11.50 -3.43 -3.33
C PHE A 4 -12.87 -3.26 -4.00
N LEU A 5 -13.46 -2.06 -3.92
CA LEU A 5 -14.76 -1.80 -4.56
C LEU A 5 -14.70 -2.02 -6.07
N ALA A 6 -13.61 -1.60 -6.73
CA ALA A 6 -13.37 -1.83 -8.15
C ALA A 6 -13.28 -3.33 -8.52
N ARG A 7 -13.06 -4.21 -7.53
CA ARG A 7 -12.99 -5.67 -7.67
C ARG A 7 -14.24 -6.38 -7.16
N GLY A 8 -15.31 -5.63 -6.86
CA GLY A 8 -16.57 -6.19 -6.35
C GLY A 8 -16.48 -6.67 -4.89
N VAL A 9 -15.48 -6.22 -4.13
CA VAL A 9 -15.32 -6.53 -2.70
C VAL A 9 -15.67 -5.29 -1.89
N THR A 10 -16.65 -5.38 -0.99
CA THR A 10 -17.00 -4.30 -0.07
C THR A 10 -16.19 -4.44 1.22
N PRO A 11 -15.18 -3.59 1.47
CA PRO A 11 -14.42 -3.66 2.71
C PRO A 11 -15.22 -3.04 3.86
N ARG A 12 -14.78 -3.35 5.09
CA ARG A 12 -15.14 -2.58 6.28
C ARG A 12 -13.96 -1.68 6.66
N VAL A 13 -14.24 -0.51 7.22
CA VAL A 13 -13.21 0.48 7.59
C VAL A 13 -13.23 0.73 9.09
N MET A 14 -12.06 0.78 9.73
CA MET A 14 -11.94 1.22 11.11
C MET A 14 -10.82 2.24 11.30
N ASP A 15 -11.01 3.18 12.22
CA ASP A 15 -10.02 4.19 12.57
C ASP A 15 -10.07 4.52 14.07
N THR A 16 -8.91 4.65 14.70
CA THR A 16 -8.82 4.95 16.14
C THR A 16 -9.25 6.40 16.45
N ARG A 17 -9.29 7.28 15.46
CA ARG A 17 -9.81 8.65 15.59
C ARG A 17 -11.32 8.66 15.49
N VAL A 18 -11.97 9.54 16.24
CA VAL A 18 -13.42 9.75 16.17
C VAL A 18 -13.83 10.40 14.84
N THR A 19 -12.98 11.29 14.31
CA THR A 19 -13.24 12.02 13.05
C THR A 19 -12.03 11.91 12.12
N PRO A 20 -11.79 10.74 11.48
CA PRO A 20 -10.68 10.57 10.59
C PRO A 20 -10.83 11.38 9.29
N PRO A 21 -9.72 11.83 8.67
CA PRO A 21 -9.77 12.50 7.38
C PRO A 21 -10.44 11.65 6.31
N GLY A 22 -11.35 12.25 5.54
CA GLY A 22 -12.07 11.56 4.46
C GLY A 22 -13.24 10.69 4.92
N LEU A 23 -13.63 10.75 6.21
CA LEU A 23 -14.82 10.03 6.71
C LEU A 23 -16.09 10.39 5.92
N ASP A 24 -16.20 11.65 5.50
CA ASP A 24 -17.27 12.21 4.69
C ASP A 24 -17.30 11.68 3.25
N LYS A 25 -16.17 11.15 2.77
CA LYS A 25 -16.02 10.59 1.41
C LYS A 25 -16.28 9.09 1.34
N LEU A 26 -16.43 8.41 2.48
CA LEU A 26 -16.71 6.97 2.52
C LEU A 26 -18.15 6.71 2.02
N PRO A 27 -18.33 5.86 0.99
CA PRO A 27 -19.64 5.43 0.51
C PRO A 27 -20.51 4.89 1.63
N GLN A 28 -21.82 5.04 1.51
CA GLN A 28 -22.77 4.68 2.57
C GLN A 28 -22.79 3.16 2.82
N GLU A 29 -22.56 2.37 1.77
CA GLU A 29 -22.48 0.91 1.81
C GLU A 29 -21.24 0.38 2.54
N VAL A 30 -20.22 1.22 2.76
CA VAL A 30 -19.02 0.83 3.50
C VAL A 30 -19.25 1.02 4.99
N GLU A 31 -19.43 -0.10 5.69
CA GLU A 31 -19.51 -0.13 7.15
C GLU A 31 -18.22 0.42 7.77
N ARG A 32 -18.39 1.25 8.81
CA ARG A 32 -17.28 1.96 9.44
C ARG A 32 -17.36 1.96 10.96
N HIS A 33 -16.22 1.86 11.62
CA HIS A 33 -16.07 1.97 13.07
C HIS A 33 -15.01 3.02 13.41
N VAL A 34 -15.35 4.01 14.24
CA VAL A 34 -14.45 5.13 14.58
C VAL A 34 -14.29 5.28 16.09
N GLY A 35 -13.17 5.86 16.51
CA GLY A 35 -12.85 6.07 17.93
C GLY A 35 -12.21 4.85 18.61
N GLY A 36 -11.82 3.84 17.83
CA GLY A 36 -11.22 2.61 18.34
C GLY A 36 -10.99 1.57 17.24
N LEU A 37 -10.41 0.43 17.63
CA LEU A 37 -10.42 -0.76 16.80
C LEU A 37 -11.54 -1.68 17.27
N ASN A 38 -12.15 -2.40 16.32
CA ASN A 38 -13.18 -3.38 16.61
C ASN A 38 -12.57 -4.79 16.54
N ASP A 39 -12.34 -5.41 17.69
CA ASP A 39 -11.70 -6.73 17.78
C ASP A 39 -12.52 -7.84 17.13
N GLU A 40 -13.86 -7.77 17.17
CA GLU A 40 -14.73 -8.73 16.50
C GLU A 40 -14.55 -8.66 14.97
N TRP A 41 -14.42 -7.44 14.43
CA TRP A 41 -14.17 -7.24 13.01
C TRP A 41 -12.78 -7.72 12.60
N LEU A 42 -11.76 -7.49 13.43
CA LEU A 42 -10.38 -7.91 13.16
C LEU A 42 -10.25 -9.44 13.19
N LEU A 43 -10.82 -10.10 14.20
CA LEU A 43 -10.73 -11.55 14.35
C LEU A 43 -11.58 -12.31 13.31
N ALA A 44 -12.62 -11.67 12.77
CA ALA A 44 -13.46 -12.24 11.72
C ALA A 44 -12.99 -11.90 10.29
N ALA A 45 -11.89 -11.17 10.13
CA ALA A 45 -11.39 -10.79 8.81
C ALA A 45 -10.57 -11.91 8.16
N ASP A 46 -10.71 -12.08 6.85
CA ASP A 46 -9.79 -12.90 6.05
C ASP A 46 -8.47 -12.16 5.78
N LEU A 47 -8.55 -10.82 5.68
CA LEU A 47 -7.44 -9.92 5.37
C LEU A 47 -7.63 -8.59 6.11
N ILE A 48 -6.58 -8.12 6.78
CA ILE A 48 -6.49 -6.79 7.37
C ILE A 48 -5.51 -5.96 6.54
N VAL A 49 -5.95 -4.78 6.10
CA VAL A 49 -5.08 -3.79 5.44
C VAL A 49 -4.74 -2.68 6.42
N ALA A 50 -3.53 -2.74 6.98
CA ALA A 50 -3.05 -1.80 7.97
C ALA A 50 -2.49 -0.53 7.30
N SER A 51 -2.92 0.64 7.77
CA SER A 51 -2.29 1.91 7.40
C SER A 51 -0.90 2.01 8.03
N PRO A 52 0.10 2.63 7.38
CA PRO A 52 1.44 2.81 7.97
C PRO A 52 1.44 3.54 9.33
N GLY A 53 0.38 4.28 9.64
CA GLY A 53 0.23 5.01 10.90
C GLY A 53 -0.27 4.16 12.08
N ILE A 54 -0.66 2.90 11.88
CA ILE A 54 -1.06 2.00 12.98
C ILE A 54 0.10 1.05 13.33
N ALA A 55 0.47 1.02 14.60
CA ALA A 55 1.52 0.13 15.07
C ALA A 55 1.05 -1.33 14.97
N LEU A 56 1.78 -2.18 14.23
CA LEU A 56 1.47 -3.62 14.15
C LEU A 56 1.53 -4.32 15.50
N ALA A 57 2.32 -3.78 16.43
CA ALA A 57 2.38 -4.24 17.83
C ALA A 57 1.14 -3.86 18.66
N HIS A 58 0.14 -3.18 18.09
CA HIS A 58 -1.12 -2.90 18.77
C HIS A 58 -1.77 -4.21 19.24
N PRO A 59 -2.23 -4.33 20.50
CA PRO A 59 -2.73 -5.59 21.05
C PRO A 59 -3.79 -6.28 20.17
N SER A 60 -4.75 -5.53 19.64
CA SER A 60 -5.77 -6.07 18.72
C SER A 60 -5.20 -6.64 17.41
N LEU A 61 -4.21 -5.98 16.80
CA LEU A 61 -3.58 -6.46 15.57
C LEU A 61 -2.69 -7.67 15.85
N SER A 62 -1.96 -7.66 16.97
CA SER A 62 -1.17 -8.80 17.41
C SER A 62 -2.05 -10.03 17.71
N ALA A 63 -3.25 -9.82 18.27
CA ALA A 63 -4.22 -10.88 18.50
C ALA A 63 -4.76 -11.46 17.18
N ALA A 64 -5.12 -10.60 16.21
CA ALA A 64 -5.57 -11.04 14.89
C ALA A 64 -4.47 -11.81 14.14
N ALA A 65 -3.23 -11.31 14.13
CA ALA A 65 -2.10 -12.01 13.54
C ALA A 65 -1.85 -13.38 14.21
N SER A 66 -1.96 -13.44 15.54
CA SER A 66 -1.81 -14.69 16.31
C SER A 66 -2.95 -15.69 16.03
N ALA A 67 -4.13 -15.19 15.64
CA ALA A 67 -5.26 -15.99 15.19
C ALA A 67 -5.12 -16.44 13.71
N GLY A 68 -4.05 -16.04 13.02
CA GLY A 68 -3.77 -16.42 11.63
C GLY A 68 -4.39 -15.50 10.58
N VAL A 69 -4.94 -14.34 10.98
CA VAL A 69 -5.46 -13.34 10.04
C VAL A 69 -4.28 -12.69 9.31
N GLU A 70 -4.33 -12.64 7.98
CA GLU A 70 -3.31 -12.00 7.18
C GLU A 70 -3.36 -10.48 7.38
N ILE A 71 -2.22 -9.86 7.68
CA ILE A 71 -2.09 -8.40 7.84
C ILE A 71 -1.09 -7.86 6.82
N VAL A 72 -1.56 -6.96 5.96
CA VAL A 72 -0.77 -6.38 4.86
C VAL A 72 -0.90 -4.86 4.82
N GLY A 73 0.00 -4.19 4.09
CA GLY A 73 -0.09 -2.77 3.78
C GLY A 73 -0.64 -2.50 2.38
N ASP A 74 -0.82 -1.21 2.05
CA ASP A 74 -1.19 -0.77 0.69
C ASP A 74 -0.10 -1.11 -0.34
N ILE A 75 1.17 -1.04 0.06
CA ILE A 75 2.32 -1.39 -0.80
C ILE A 75 2.36 -2.89 -1.10
N GLU A 76 1.96 -3.74 -0.16
CA GLU A 76 1.88 -5.18 -0.40
C GLU A 76 0.80 -5.52 -1.43
N LEU A 77 -0.40 -4.92 -1.29
CA LEU A 77 -1.45 -5.04 -2.29
C LEU A 77 -0.99 -4.53 -3.66
N PHE A 78 -0.24 -3.44 -3.69
CA PHE A 78 0.35 -2.92 -4.92
C PHE A 78 1.31 -3.94 -5.56
N CYS A 79 2.23 -4.51 -4.78
CA CYS A 79 3.24 -5.44 -5.29
C CYS A 79 2.61 -6.74 -5.84
N ARG A 80 1.49 -7.19 -5.27
CA ARG A 80 0.74 -8.35 -5.77
C ARG A 80 0.14 -8.13 -7.17
N GLU A 81 -0.13 -6.88 -7.52
CA GLU A 81 -0.89 -6.52 -8.73
C GLU A 81 -0.01 -5.88 -9.81
N ALA A 82 1.11 -5.26 -9.44
CA ALA A 82 1.98 -4.54 -10.35
C ALA A 82 2.51 -5.45 -11.47
N GLN A 83 2.28 -5.05 -12.73
CA GLN A 83 2.70 -5.79 -13.92
C GLN A 83 3.98 -5.24 -14.58
N ALA A 84 4.58 -4.21 -13.98
CA ALA A 84 5.78 -3.56 -14.47
C ALA A 84 6.87 -3.50 -13.39
N PRO A 85 8.16 -3.37 -13.76
CA PRO A 85 9.25 -3.29 -12.81
C PRO A 85 9.07 -2.17 -11.78
N ILE A 86 9.52 -2.42 -10.55
CA ILE A 86 9.43 -1.47 -9.43
C ILE A 86 10.84 -1.02 -9.03
N VAL A 87 11.08 0.29 -9.04
CA VAL A 87 12.21 0.93 -8.39
C VAL A 87 11.73 1.44 -7.03
N ALA A 88 12.22 0.82 -5.96
CA ALA A 88 11.87 1.19 -4.58
C ALA A 88 12.98 2.05 -3.96
N ILE A 89 12.60 3.21 -3.42
CA ILE A 89 13.52 4.19 -2.82
C ILE A 89 13.14 4.37 -1.35
N THR A 90 14.05 3.98 -0.46
CA THR A 90 13.90 4.11 1.00
C THR A 90 15.11 4.82 1.62
N GLY A 91 15.07 5.06 2.93
CA GLY A 91 16.11 5.75 3.69
C GLY A 91 15.60 6.94 4.50
N SER A 92 16.43 7.46 5.41
CA SER A 92 15.99 8.54 6.31
C SER A 92 15.88 9.90 5.62
N ASN A 93 16.73 10.17 4.62
CA ASN A 93 16.81 11.48 3.94
C ASN A 93 16.96 11.33 2.42
N GLY A 94 16.53 12.35 1.67
CA GLY A 94 16.76 12.43 0.22
C GLY A 94 15.86 11.55 -0.66
N LYS A 95 15.02 10.69 -0.07
CA LYS A 95 14.11 9.79 -0.80
C LYS A 95 13.27 10.51 -1.86
N SER A 96 12.63 11.62 -1.49
CA SER A 96 11.69 12.32 -2.37
C SER A 96 12.40 12.95 -3.57
N THR A 97 13.59 13.51 -3.33
CA THR A 97 14.44 14.05 -4.39
C THR A 97 14.87 12.95 -5.35
N VAL A 98 15.36 11.81 -4.83
CA VAL A 98 15.79 10.69 -5.68
C VAL A 98 14.60 10.08 -6.44
N THR A 99 13.46 9.89 -5.78
CA THR A 99 12.22 9.38 -6.39
C THR A 99 11.77 10.27 -7.54
N THR A 100 11.78 11.59 -7.32
CA THR A 100 11.44 12.57 -8.35
C THR A 100 12.45 12.51 -9.50
N LEU A 101 13.76 12.52 -9.21
CA LEU A 101 14.81 12.49 -10.25
C LEU A 101 14.74 11.23 -11.11
N VAL A 102 14.56 10.05 -10.52
CA VAL A 102 14.41 8.78 -11.26
C VAL A 102 13.15 8.81 -12.12
N GLY A 103 12.05 9.35 -11.58
CA GLY A 103 10.82 9.58 -12.35
C GLY A 103 11.03 10.48 -13.57
N GLU A 104 11.71 11.62 -13.40
CA GLU A 104 12.01 12.54 -14.50
C GLU A 104 12.96 11.94 -15.54
N MET A 105 13.95 11.12 -15.13
CA MET A 105 14.82 10.39 -16.05
C MET A 105 14.03 9.39 -16.91
N ALA A 106 13.09 8.65 -16.31
CA ALA A 106 12.24 7.71 -17.04
C ALA A 106 11.33 8.44 -18.04
N LYS A 107 10.70 9.55 -17.63
CA LYS A 107 9.90 10.41 -18.54
C LYS A 107 10.74 10.96 -19.70
N ALA A 108 11.94 11.45 -19.43
CA ALA A 108 12.84 11.96 -20.45
C ALA A 108 13.28 10.88 -21.45
N ALA A 109 13.31 9.61 -21.02
CA ALA A 109 13.53 8.45 -21.89
C ALA A 109 12.27 7.98 -22.64
N GLY A 110 11.13 8.64 -22.47
CA GLY A 110 9.85 8.28 -23.11
C GLY A 110 9.12 7.12 -22.45
N VAL A 111 9.51 6.70 -21.24
CA VAL A 111 8.90 5.58 -20.51
C VAL A 111 7.61 6.04 -19.81
N ASN A 112 6.54 5.26 -19.94
CA ASN A 112 5.30 5.47 -19.19
C ASN A 112 5.48 5.07 -17.71
N VAL A 113 5.98 6.01 -16.92
CA VAL A 113 6.32 5.79 -15.51
C VAL A 113 5.23 6.27 -14.54
N GLY A 114 4.89 5.43 -13.57
CA GLY A 114 4.10 5.80 -12.39
C GLY A 114 5.02 6.17 -11.22
N VAL A 115 4.88 7.37 -10.65
CA VAL A 115 5.73 7.85 -9.56
C VAL A 115 4.88 8.19 -8.34
N GLY A 116 5.19 7.63 -7.17
CA GLY A 116 4.45 7.91 -5.94
C GLY A 116 4.81 7.00 -4.78
N GLY A 117 3.80 6.53 -4.02
CA GLY A 117 3.98 5.72 -2.82
C GLY A 117 3.77 6.56 -1.55
N ASN A 118 4.83 6.71 -0.75
CA ASN A 118 4.83 7.54 0.46
C ASN A 118 4.66 9.05 0.16
N ILE A 119 4.90 9.47 -1.07
CA ILE A 119 4.69 10.85 -1.56
C ILE A 119 3.80 10.84 -2.80
N GLY A 120 3.18 11.99 -3.09
CA GLY A 120 2.36 12.15 -4.28
C GLY A 120 1.13 11.26 -4.24
N LEU A 121 0.92 10.47 -5.29
CA LEU A 121 -0.20 9.53 -5.36
C LEU A 121 0.11 8.27 -4.53
N PRO A 122 -0.86 7.77 -3.73
CA PRO A 122 -0.78 6.45 -3.12
C PRO A 122 -0.48 5.37 -4.16
N ALA A 123 0.33 4.36 -3.82
CA ALA A 123 0.80 3.36 -4.79
C ALA A 123 -0.34 2.67 -5.54
N LEU A 124 -1.43 2.31 -4.85
CA LEU A 124 -2.59 1.66 -5.47
C LEU A 124 -3.29 2.51 -6.54
N MET A 125 -3.13 3.84 -6.53
CA MET A 125 -3.65 4.73 -7.57
C MET A 125 -2.74 4.80 -8.81
N LEU A 126 -1.52 4.25 -8.73
CA LEU A 126 -0.59 4.20 -9.85
C LEU A 126 -0.84 2.99 -10.75
N LEU A 127 -1.51 1.94 -10.24
CA LEU A 127 -1.78 0.69 -10.94
C LEU A 127 -2.51 0.96 -12.26
N ASP A 128 -1.84 0.66 -13.36
CA ASP A 128 -2.33 0.81 -14.71
C ASP A 128 -1.59 -0.20 -15.60
N ALA A 129 -2.33 -0.86 -16.50
CA ALA A 129 -1.82 -1.92 -17.37
C ALA A 129 -0.82 -1.40 -18.41
N ASP A 130 -0.88 -0.11 -18.76
CA ASP A 130 0.00 0.51 -19.74
C ASP A 130 1.31 1.03 -19.13
N ARG A 131 1.51 0.87 -17.82
CA ARG A 131 2.74 1.30 -17.13
C ARG A 131 3.91 0.42 -17.51
N GLU A 132 5.04 1.06 -17.79
CA GLU A 132 6.30 0.40 -18.12
C GLU A 132 7.28 0.39 -16.94
N LEU A 133 7.07 1.26 -15.95
CA LEU A 133 7.91 1.39 -14.77
C LEU A 133 7.13 2.00 -13.61
N TYR A 134 7.41 1.53 -12.39
CA TYR A 134 6.99 2.18 -11.16
C TYR A 134 8.20 2.69 -10.38
N VAL A 135 8.12 3.91 -9.88
CA VAL A 135 9.14 4.52 -9.00
C VAL A 135 8.45 4.88 -7.70
N LEU A 136 8.71 4.10 -6.66
CA LEU A 136 8.04 4.21 -5.37
C LEU A 136 8.98 4.75 -4.31
N GLU A 137 8.60 5.84 -3.67
CA GLU A 137 9.14 6.19 -2.36
C GLU A 137 8.46 5.32 -1.31
N LEU A 138 9.24 4.64 -0.46
CA LEU A 138 8.74 3.81 0.63
C LEU A 138 9.28 4.27 1.98
N SER A 139 8.41 4.32 2.98
CA SER A 139 8.80 4.49 4.39
C SER A 139 9.18 3.15 5.02
N SER A 140 9.88 3.18 6.17
CA SER A 140 10.17 1.95 6.94
C SER A 140 8.90 1.24 7.39
N PHE A 141 7.89 2.00 7.84
CA PHE A 141 6.60 1.45 8.28
C PHE A 141 5.85 0.73 7.16
N GLN A 142 5.93 1.22 5.92
CA GLN A 142 5.35 0.52 4.76
C GLN A 142 6.10 -0.79 4.47
N LEU A 143 7.42 -0.81 4.60
CA LEU A 143 8.22 -2.02 4.40
C LEU A 143 7.93 -3.10 5.45
N GLU A 144 7.57 -2.73 6.68
CA GLU A 144 7.19 -3.69 7.73
C GLU A 144 5.94 -4.54 7.38
N THR A 145 5.08 -4.03 6.50
CA THR A 145 3.84 -4.71 6.05
C THR A 145 3.92 -5.21 4.61
N THR A 146 5.12 -5.27 4.03
CA THR A 146 5.36 -5.64 2.63
C THR A 146 6.31 -6.83 2.54
N SER A 147 5.89 -7.90 1.87
CA SER A 147 6.67 -9.13 1.67
C SER A 147 6.88 -9.49 0.20
N SER A 148 6.03 -8.99 -0.70
CA SER A 148 6.05 -9.31 -2.13
C SER A 148 6.87 -8.33 -2.98
N LEU A 149 7.57 -7.38 -2.37
CA LEU A 149 8.36 -6.39 -3.11
C LEU A 149 9.59 -7.03 -3.77
N GLN A 150 9.59 -7.07 -5.10
CA GLN A 150 10.76 -7.43 -5.92
C GLN A 150 11.32 -6.18 -6.58
N ALA A 151 12.22 -5.48 -5.88
CA ALA A 151 12.83 -4.27 -6.41
C ALA A 151 13.83 -4.61 -7.53
N GLY A 152 13.62 -4.04 -8.71
CA GLY A 152 14.46 -4.23 -9.88
C GLY A 152 15.80 -3.51 -9.75
N GLY A 153 16.76 -4.15 -9.09
CA GLY A 153 18.12 -3.66 -8.89
C GLY A 153 19.16 -4.77 -9.01
N GLY A 154 19.00 -5.67 -9.97
CA GLY A 154 19.94 -6.76 -10.24
C GLY A 154 19.53 -7.54 -11.49
N ASN A 155 20.44 -7.65 -12.45
CA ASN A 155 20.25 -8.34 -13.72
C ASN A 155 19.79 -9.81 -13.57
N GLY A 156 18.88 -10.23 -14.45
CA GLY A 156 19.14 -11.41 -15.27
C GLY A 156 18.47 -12.74 -14.88
N ALA A 157 17.52 -13.12 -15.73
CA ALA A 157 17.31 -14.48 -16.25
C ALA A 157 16.80 -15.58 -15.32
N GLN A 158 15.49 -15.83 -15.38
CA GLN A 158 14.99 -17.17 -15.66
C GLN A 158 13.86 -17.09 -16.71
N ARG A 159 14.23 -17.34 -17.96
CA ARG A 159 13.33 -17.95 -18.94
C ARG A 159 13.49 -19.45 -18.78
N HIS A 160 12.40 -20.15 -18.51
CA HIS A 160 12.21 -21.55 -18.92
C HIS A 160 10.84 -21.67 -19.56
#